data_AF-M1ZVA9-F1
#
_entry.id   AF-M1ZVA9-F1
#
_cell.length_a   1.000
_cell.length_b   1.000
_cell.length_c   1.000
_cell.angle_alpha   90.00
_cell.angle_beta   90.00
_cell.angle_gamma   90.00
#
_symmetry.space_group_name_H-M   'P 1'
#
loop_
_entity.id
_entity.type
_entity.pdbx_description
1 polymer ?
#
loop_
_entity_poly.entity_id
_entity_poly.type
_entity_poly.pdbx_seq_one_letter_code
_entity_poly.pdbx_strand_id
1 'polypeptide(L)'
;GIIVKGEDNLLVRFAKCCNPVPGDNIIGYITKGRGISIHRTDCENMEQLVEEDPTKIVEVSWGKPKGGEYISELEVIAENTDGLLADIMLTINGSKTNLYAVNAKPIRNDSVVVNIKLKISNIEDLKSVMKDIRKLKGVLEVYRTKK
;
A
#
# COMPACT_ATOMS: atom_id res chain seq x y z
N GLY A 1 -0.89 6.91 -15.22
CA GLY A 1 -1.58 8.18 -14.95
C GLY A 1 -2.93 7.87 -14.32
N ILE A 2 -3.74 8.87 -13.95
CA ILE A 2 -5.13 8.66 -13.50
C ILE A 2 -6.07 9.19 -14.59
N ILE A 3 -7.10 8.42 -14.89
CA ILE A 3 -8.19 8.80 -15.79
C ILE A 3 -9.41 9.06 -14.89
N VAL A 4 -9.98 10.25 -15.00
CA VAL A 4 -11.20 10.64 -14.30
C VAL A 4 -12.36 10.50 -15.28
N LYS A 5 -13.45 9.85 -14.88
CA LYS A 5 -14.58 9.64 -15.78
C LYS A 5 -15.25 10.98 -16.12
N GLY A 6 -15.23 11.36 -17.39
CA GLY A 6 -15.96 12.51 -17.93
C GLY A 6 -15.18 13.82 -18.05
N GLU A 7 -13.95 13.91 -17.55
CA GLU A 7 -13.11 15.11 -17.69
C GLU A 7 -11.62 14.80 -17.87
N ASP A 8 -10.98 15.57 -18.77
CA ASP A 8 -9.55 15.60 -18.94
C ASP A 8 -8.94 16.77 -18.15
N ASN A 9 -7.68 16.62 -17.73
CA ASN A 9 -6.86 17.70 -17.16
C ASN A 9 -7.23 18.21 -15.75
N LEU A 10 -7.90 17.38 -14.95
CA LEU A 10 -8.14 17.66 -13.53
C LEU A 10 -6.86 17.53 -12.69
N LEU A 11 -6.71 18.40 -11.68
CA LEU A 11 -5.64 18.28 -10.69
C LEU A 11 -5.91 17.07 -9.79
N VAL A 12 -5.08 16.04 -9.94
CA VAL A 12 -5.19 14.78 -9.19
C VAL A 12 -4.00 14.62 -8.25
N ARG A 13 -4.26 14.14 -7.02
CA ARG A 13 -3.23 13.85 -6.00
C ARG A 13 -3.49 12.52 -5.32
N PHE A 14 -2.44 11.75 -5.04
CA PHE A 14 -2.54 10.52 -4.26
C PHE A 14 -2.62 10.82 -2.77
N ALA A 15 -3.55 10.16 -2.09
CA ALA A 15 -3.70 10.28 -0.65
C ALA A 15 -2.52 9.62 0.09
N LYS A 16 -2.03 10.31 1.13
CA LYS A 16 -0.91 9.82 1.96
C LYS A 16 -1.31 8.76 2.99
N CYS A 17 -2.60 8.62 3.29
CA CYS A 17 -3.11 7.61 4.21
C CYS A 17 -2.91 6.20 3.61
N CYS A 18 -3.51 5.92 2.46
CA CYS A 18 -3.49 4.59 1.85
C CYS A 18 -2.45 4.38 0.73
N ASN A 19 -1.74 5.45 0.30
CA ASN A 19 -0.70 5.46 -0.75
C ASN A 19 -1.03 4.54 -1.95
N PRO A 20 -2.05 4.88 -2.77
CA PRO A 20 -2.46 4.04 -3.89
C PRO A 20 -1.34 3.87 -4.92
N VAL A 21 -1.20 2.65 -5.44
CA VAL A 21 -0.22 2.29 -6.49
C VAL A 21 -0.92 1.64 -7.69
N PRO A 22 -0.31 1.67 -8.89
CA PRO A 22 -0.91 1.05 -10.07
C PRO A 22 -1.37 -0.39 -9.82
N GLY A 23 -2.62 -0.67 -10.18
CA GLY A 23 -3.29 -1.95 -9.96
C GLY A 23 -4.17 -2.01 -8.70
N ASP A 24 -4.09 -1.01 -7.82
CA ASP A 24 -5.05 -0.87 -6.72
C ASP A 24 -6.45 -0.54 -7.23
N ASN A 25 -7.49 -1.03 -6.53
CA ASN A 25 -8.82 -0.49 -6.69
C ASN A 25 -8.87 0.91 -6.08
N ILE A 26 -9.18 1.92 -6.89
CA ILE A 26 -9.11 3.33 -6.51
C ILE A 26 -10.43 4.06 -6.67
N ILE A 27 -10.59 5.10 -5.88
CA ILE A 27 -11.74 6.01 -5.90
C ILE A 27 -11.26 7.45 -5.68
N GLY A 28 -11.94 8.41 -6.31
CA GLY A 28 -11.65 9.83 -6.19
C GLY A 28 -12.59 10.53 -5.22
N TYR A 29 -12.08 11.54 -4.53
CA TYR A 29 -12.88 12.44 -3.69
C TYR A 29 -12.55 13.90 -4.00
N ILE A 30 -13.58 14.71 -4.27
CA ILE A 30 -13.43 16.15 -4.54
C ILE A 30 -13.04 16.88 -3.27
N THR A 31 -11.86 17.50 -3.26
CA THR A 31 -11.39 18.31 -2.13
C THR A 31 -11.71 19.78 -2.33
N LYS A 32 -11.89 20.54 -1.25
CA LYS A 32 -12.03 22.01 -1.30
C LYS A 32 -10.72 22.63 -1.79
N GLY A 33 -10.69 23.07 -3.06
CA GLY A 33 -9.60 23.86 -3.65
C GLY A 33 -8.29 23.12 -3.96
N ARG A 34 -8.20 21.80 -3.74
CA ARG A 34 -6.97 21.01 -3.99
C ARG A 34 -7.13 19.95 -5.08
N GLY A 35 -8.22 19.98 -5.84
CA GLY A 35 -8.55 19.01 -6.88
C GLY A 35 -9.12 17.71 -6.31
N ILE A 36 -8.80 16.58 -6.93
CA ILE A 36 -9.29 15.26 -6.55
C ILE A 36 -8.21 14.50 -5.78
N SER A 37 -8.56 14.02 -4.58
CA SER A 37 -7.75 13.08 -3.81
C SER A 37 -8.06 11.66 -4.25
N ILE A 38 -7.04 10.87 -4.56
CA ILE A 38 -7.17 9.46 -4.95
C ILE A 38 -6.87 8.59 -3.75
N HIS A 39 -7.85 7.77 -3.38
CA HIS A 39 -7.78 6.79 -2.31
C HIS A 39 -7.92 5.38 -2.88
N ARG A 40 -7.49 4.40 -2.10
CA ARG A 40 -7.92 3.01 -2.29
C ARG A 40 -9.38 2.89 -1.87
N THR A 41 -10.12 1.99 -2.51
CA THR A 41 -11.53 1.73 -2.16
C THR A 41 -11.71 1.17 -0.75
N ASP A 42 -10.67 0.58 -0.15
CA ASP A 42 -10.68 -0.02 1.18
C ASP A 42 -9.93 0.83 2.24
N CYS A 43 -9.84 2.14 2.01
CA CYS A 43 -9.22 3.09 2.93
C CYS A 43 -10.23 3.60 3.96
N GLU A 44 -9.94 3.43 5.25
CA GLU A 44 -10.81 3.87 6.36
C GLU A 44 -11.10 5.37 6.31
N ASN A 45 -10.08 6.19 5.98
CA ASN A 45 -10.27 7.63 5.78
C ASN A 45 -11.19 7.94 4.58
N MET A 46 -11.22 7.10 3.56
CA MET A 46 -12.15 7.27 2.44
C MET A 46 -13.58 6.93 2.87
N GLU A 47 -13.77 5.88 3.66
CA GLU A 47 -15.09 5.52 4.21
C GLU A 47 -15.71 6.69 4.98
N GLN A 48 -14.92 7.35 5.85
CA GLN A 48 -15.36 8.54 6.58
C GLN A 48 -15.73 9.70 5.64
N LEU A 49 -14.94 9.97 4.60
CA LEU A 49 -15.23 11.04 3.63
C LEU A 49 -16.52 10.77 2.83
N VAL A 50 -16.79 9.50 2.52
CA VAL A 50 -18.03 9.07 1.85
C VAL A 50 -19.24 9.29 2.75
N GLU A 51 -19.12 8.98 4.05
CA GLU A 51 -20.18 9.25 5.03
C GLU A 51 -20.45 10.74 5.20
N GLU A 52 -19.42 11.59 5.19
CA GLU A 52 -19.56 13.04 5.31
C GLU A 52 -20.27 13.67 4.12
N ASP A 53 -19.92 13.29 2.89
CA ASP A 53 -20.54 13.82 1.68
C ASP A 53 -20.34 12.87 0.47
N PRO A 54 -21.30 11.98 0.19
CA PRO A 54 -21.18 11.02 -0.90
C PRO A 54 -21.26 11.68 -2.29
N THR A 55 -21.75 12.92 -2.38
CA THR A 55 -21.88 13.64 -3.67
C THR A 55 -20.51 14.06 -4.24
N LYS A 56 -19.46 14.02 -3.43
CA LYS A 56 -18.08 14.35 -3.82
C LYS A 56 -17.27 13.17 -4.33
N ILE A 57 -17.88 11.98 -4.43
CA ILE A 57 -17.23 10.79 -4.97
C ILE A 57 -17.09 10.93 -6.48
N VAL A 58 -15.93 10.52 -6.99
CA VAL A 58 -15.64 10.50 -8.43
C VAL A 58 -15.06 9.16 -8.83
N GLU A 59 -15.63 8.57 -9.88
CA GLU A 59 -15.08 7.37 -10.50
C GLU A 59 -13.77 7.69 -11.22
N VAL A 60 -12.72 6.93 -10.87
CA VAL A 60 -11.38 7.09 -11.40
C VAL A 60 -10.81 5.72 -11.76
N SER A 61 -9.88 5.69 -12.71
CA SER A 61 -9.19 4.47 -13.10
C SER A 61 -7.72 4.74 -13.39
N TRP A 62 -6.91 3.68 -13.32
CA TRP A 62 -5.52 3.76 -13.72
C TRP A 62 -5.42 3.88 -15.25
N GLY A 63 -4.86 5.00 -15.72
CA GLY A 63 -4.36 5.10 -17.08
C GLY A 63 -3.01 4.40 -17.24
N LYS A 64 -2.42 4.47 -18.44
CA LYS A 64 -1.13 3.83 -18.73
C LYS A 64 -0.06 4.16 -17.66
N PRO A 65 0.58 3.14 -17.04
CA PRO A 65 1.70 3.37 -16.14
C PRO A 65 2.79 4.14 -16.90
N LYS A 66 3.32 5.22 -16.29
CA LYS A 66 4.36 6.04 -16.94
C LYS A 66 5.78 5.53 -16.67
N GLY A 67 5.92 4.34 -16.06
CA GLY A 67 7.18 3.86 -15.51
C GLY A 67 7.56 4.70 -14.28
N GLY A 68 7.55 4.08 -13.11
CA GLY A 68 7.90 4.77 -11.87
C GLY A 68 7.90 3.81 -10.70
N GLU A 69 8.79 4.06 -9.74
CA GLU A 69 8.81 3.36 -8.46
C GLU A 69 7.83 4.03 -7.49
N TYR A 70 6.97 3.24 -6.87
CA TYR A 70 6.03 3.67 -5.83
C TYR A 70 6.45 3.08 -4.49
N ILE A 71 6.30 3.84 -3.40
CA ILE A 71 6.57 3.33 -2.05
C ILE A 71 5.27 2.73 -1.51
N SER A 72 5.32 1.46 -1.13
CA SER A 72 4.24 0.79 -0.41
C SER A 72 4.76 0.20 0.91
N GLU A 73 3.91 0.20 1.93
CA GLU A 73 4.21 -0.30 3.28
C GLU A 73 3.49 -1.63 3.53
N LEU A 74 4.24 -2.60 4.03
CA LEU A 74 3.78 -3.90 4.50
C LEU A 74 3.98 -3.98 6.01
N GLU A 75 3.06 -4.63 6.68
CA GLU A 75 3.20 -5.02 8.08
C GLU A 75 3.21 -6.55 8.14
N VAL A 76 4.21 -7.08 8.85
CA VAL A 76 4.39 -8.50 9.11
C VAL A 76 4.29 -8.71 10.61
N ILE A 77 3.40 -9.59 11.04
CA ILE A 77 3.30 -10.06 12.42
C ILE A 77 3.85 -11.48 12.46
N ALA A 78 4.78 -11.73 13.36
CA ALA A 78 5.47 -13.02 13.43
C ALA A 78 5.92 -13.34 14.85
N GLU A 79 6.22 -14.61 15.12
CA GLU A 79 6.92 -15.07 16.32
C GLU A 79 8.34 -14.47 16.37
N ASN A 80 8.75 -13.97 17.53
CA ASN A 80 10.05 -13.36 17.73
C ASN A 80 11.15 -14.42 17.90
N THR A 81 11.52 -15.04 16.78
CA THR A 81 12.52 -16.10 16.69
C THR A 81 13.83 -15.59 16.07
N ASP A 82 14.94 -16.22 16.46
CA ASP A 82 16.26 -15.91 15.90
C ASP A 82 16.27 -16.16 14.39
N GLY A 83 16.85 -15.22 13.63
CA GLY A 83 17.01 -15.34 12.18
C GLY A 83 15.81 -14.86 11.35
N LEU A 84 14.61 -14.67 11.93
CA LEU A 84 13.41 -14.24 11.20
C LEU A 84 13.65 -12.98 10.35
N LEU A 85 14.27 -11.95 10.93
CA LEU A 85 14.50 -10.70 10.21
C LEU A 85 15.45 -10.92 9.01
N ALA A 86 16.45 -11.80 9.15
CA ALA A 86 17.35 -12.15 8.07
C ALA A 86 16.62 -12.89 6.94
N ASP A 87 15.75 -13.84 7.27
CA ASP A 87 14.94 -14.58 6.30
C ASP A 87 13.99 -13.65 5.51
N ILE A 88 13.37 -12.68 6.20
CA ILE A 88 12.55 -11.64 5.55
C ILE A 88 13.41 -10.81 4.58
N MET A 89 14.59 -10.36 4.99
CA MET A 89 15.47 -9.56 4.13
C MET A 89 15.96 -10.35 2.91
N LEU A 90 16.32 -11.63 3.08
CA LEU A 90 16.71 -12.51 1.97
C LEU A 90 15.55 -12.71 0.98
N THR A 91 14.34 -12.90 1.50
CA THR A 91 13.13 -13.02 0.67
C THR A 91 12.89 -11.77 -0.17
N ILE A 92 13.04 -10.58 0.42
CA ILE A 92 12.91 -9.30 -0.29
C ILE A 92 14.01 -9.15 -1.34
N ASN A 93 15.26 -9.48 -1.01
CA ASN A 93 16.40 -9.36 -1.91
C ASN A 93 16.30 -10.29 -3.14
N GLY A 94 15.59 -11.42 -3.02
CA GLY A 94 15.28 -12.32 -4.14
C GLY A 94 14.11 -11.88 -5.02
N SER A 95 13.42 -10.78 -4.67
CA SER A 95 12.25 -10.29 -5.37
C SER A 95 12.56 -9.22 -6.43
N LYS A 96 11.53 -8.76 -7.16
CA LYS A 96 11.64 -7.62 -8.09
C LYS A 96 11.43 -6.26 -7.41
N THR A 97 11.50 -6.20 -6.09
CA THR A 97 11.24 -4.98 -5.29
C THR A 97 12.50 -4.49 -4.61
N ASN A 98 12.58 -3.19 -4.32
CA ASN A 98 13.71 -2.61 -3.61
C ASN A 98 13.31 -2.23 -2.17
N LEU A 99 14.13 -2.60 -1.18
CA LEU A 99 13.93 -2.17 0.20
C LEU A 99 14.11 -0.65 0.31
N TYR A 100 13.12 0.05 0.87
CA TYR A 100 13.18 1.49 1.13
C TYR A 100 13.44 1.78 2.62
N ALA A 101 12.72 1.11 3.50
CA ALA A 101 12.92 1.22 4.94
C ALA A 101 12.39 -0.03 5.65
N VAL A 102 12.93 -0.33 6.82
CA VAL A 102 12.44 -1.38 7.70
C VAL A 102 12.47 -0.90 9.14
N ASN A 103 11.44 -1.26 9.90
CA ASN A 103 11.38 -1.06 11.34
C ASN A 103 10.76 -2.30 11.98
N ALA A 104 11.52 -2.99 12.82
CA ALA A 104 11.06 -4.13 13.60
C ALA A 104 10.92 -3.72 15.07
N LYS A 105 9.81 -4.10 15.71
CA LYS A 105 9.57 -3.84 17.13
C LYS A 105 8.93 -5.06 17.78
N PRO A 106 9.48 -5.58 18.90
CA PRO A 106 8.81 -6.61 19.66
C PRO A 106 7.47 -6.08 20.21
N ILE A 107 6.49 -6.96 20.28
CA ILE A 107 5.17 -6.73 20.88
C ILE A 107 4.92 -7.80 21.96
N ARG A 108 3.70 -7.84 22.52
CA ARG A 108 3.33 -8.84 23.55
C ARG A 108 3.31 -10.26 22.97
N ASN A 109 3.33 -11.27 23.84
CA ASN A 109 3.24 -12.69 23.51
C ASN A 109 4.36 -13.18 22.58
N ASP A 110 5.61 -12.81 22.88
CA ASP A 110 6.81 -13.23 22.14
C ASP A 110 6.68 -13.05 20.61
N SER A 111 5.98 -11.99 20.21
CA SER A 111 5.75 -11.65 18.81
C SER A 111 6.51 -10.38 18.43
N VAL A 112 6.75 -10.19 17.14
CA VAL A 112 7.39 -9.02 16.56
C VAL A 112 6.51 -8.47 15.44
N VAL A 113 6.44 -7.14 15.35
CA VAL A 113 5.85 -6.44 14.22
C VAL A 113 6.97 -5.84 13.40
N VAL A 114 7.02 -6.20 12.11
CA VAL A 114 7.99 -5.69 11.15
C VAL A 114 7.25 -4.85 10.11
N ASN A 115 7.49 -3.55 10.13
CA ASN A 115 7.00 -2.60 9.15
C ASN A 115 8.06 -2.43 8.05
N ILE A 116 7.70 -2.73 6.81
CA ILE A 116 8.61 -2.79 5.67
C ILE A 116 8.07 -1.89 4.57
N LYS A 117 8.87 -0.91 4.16
CA LYS A 117 8.58 -0.07 3.00
C LYS A 117 9.38 -0.58 1.82
N LEU A 118 8.67 -0.88 0.74
CA LEU A 118 9.25 -1.36 -0.53
C LEU A 118 8.97 -0.35 -1.63
N LYS A 119 9.94 -0.16 -2.51
CA LYS A 119 9.71 0.43 -3.82
C LYS A 119 9.25 -0.65 -4.78
N ILE A 120 8.11 -0.42 -5.41
CA ILE A 120 7.42 -1.36 -6.30
C ILE A 120 7.02 -0.66 -7.60
N SER A 121 6.92 -1.41 -8.70
CA SER A 121 6.41 -0.86 -9.97
C SER A 121 4.89 -0.99 -10.08
N ASN A 122 4.34 -2.04 -9.48
CA ASN A 122 2.91 -2.36 -9.48
C ASN A 122 2.54 -3.17 -8.23
N ILE A 123 1.24 -3.41 -8.04
CA ILE A 123 0.72 -4.18 -6.92
C ILE A 123 1.06 -5.69 -7.00
N GLU A 124 1.30 -6.23 -8.19
CA GLU A 124 1.65 -7.63 -8.41
C GLU A 124 3.01 -7.97 -7.79
N ASP A 125 4.01 -7.09 -7.91
CA ASP A 125 5.32 -7.24 -7.28
C ASP A 125 5.17 -7.35 -5.75
N LEU A 126 4.34 -6.47 -5.16
CA LEU A 126 4.07 -6.46 -3.73
C LEU A 126 3.37 -7.76 -3.29
N LYS A 127 2.33 -8.18 -4.03
CA LYS A 127 1.59 -9.43 -3.77
C LYS A 127 2.51 -10.65 -3.80
N SER A 128 3.48 -10.68 -4.72
CA SER A 128 4.48 -11.75 -4.80
C SER A 128 5.34 -11.80 -3.53
N VAL A 129 5.91 -10.66 -3.12
CA VAL A 129 6.73 -10.58 -1.90
C VAL A 129 5.93 -10.97 -0.67
N MET A 130 4.70 -10.48 -0.53
CA MET A 130 3.83 -10.86 0.59
C MET A 130 3.55 -12.38 0.60
N LYS A 131 3.35 -12.99 -0.56
CA LYS A 131 3.13 -14.45 -0.68
C LYS A 131 4.36 -15.23 -0.23
N ASP A 132 5.56 -14.76 -0.56
CA ASP A 132 6.79 -15.46 -0.19
C ASP A 132 7.13 -15.27 1.29
N ILE A 133 6.94 -14.07 1.86
CA ILE A 133 7.10 -13.83 3.29
C ILE A 133 6.15 -14.70 4.12
N ARG A 134 4.90 -14.90 3.68
CA ARG A 134 3.93 -15.79 4.38
C ARG A 134 4.38 -17.26 4.48
N LYS A 135 5.34 -17.70 3.67
CA LYS A 135 5.87 -19.07 3.73
C LYS A 135 6.96 -19.24 4.78
N LEU A 136 7.51 -18.14 5.29
CA LEU A 136 8.55 -18.19 6.31
C LEU A 136 7.97 -18.73 7.61
N LYS A 137 8.72 -19.62 8.27
CA LYS A 137 8.33 -20.18 9.55
C LYS A 137 8.19 -19.06 10.60
N GLY A 138 7.13 -19.12 11.39
CA GLY A 138 6.86 -18.13 12.44
C GLY A 138 6.13 -16.87 11.95
N VAL A 139 5.93 -16.66 10.64
CA VAL A 139 5.08 -15.58 10.13
C VAL A 139 3.60 -15.93 10.37
N LEU A 140 2.91 -15.06 11.11
CA LEU A 140 1.50 -15.21 11.46
C LEU A 140 0.62 -14.46 10.47
N GLU A 141 0.95 -13.19 10.20
CA GLU A 141 0.20 -12.34 9.30
C GLU A 141 1.11 -11.49 8.42
N VAL A 142 0.65 -11.22 7.21
CA VAL A 142 1.26 -10.26 6.28
C VAL A 142 0.14 -9.51 5.58
N TYR A 143 0.09 -8.20 5.77
CA TYR A 143 -0.85 -7.34 5.08
C TYR A 143 -0.20 -6.02 4.68
N ARG A 144 -0.76 -5.40 3.65
CA ARG A 144 -0.42 -4.04 3.29
C ARG A 144 -1.14 -3.11 4.26
N THR A 145 -0.40 -2.19 4.88
CA THR A 145 -0.97 -1.32 5.90
C THR A 145 -2.15 -0.53 5.33
N LYS A 146 -3.29 -0.59 6.02
CA LYS A 146 -4.41 0.33 5.82
C LYS A 146 -4.19 1.48 6.80
N LYS A 147 -4.21 2.71 6.31
CA LYS A 147 -4.32 3.90 7.14
C LYS A 147 -5.40 4.79 6.55
#